data_AF-A0A9D5NWP9-F1
#
_entry.id   AF-A0A9D5NWP9-F1
#
_cell.length_a   1.000
_cell.length_b   1.000
_cell.length_c   1.000
_cell.angle_alpha   90.00
_cell.angle_beta   90.00
_cell.angle_gamma   90.00
#
_symmetry.space_group_name_H-M   'P 1'
#
loop_
_entity.id
_entity.type
_entity.pdbx_description
1 polymer ?
#
loop_
_entity_poly.entity_id
_entity_poly.type
_entity_poly.pdbx_seq_one_letter_code
_entity_poly.pdbx_strand_id
1 'polypeptide(L)'
;MMFRPISYIRQSLPIQITLWVVGVAVVIIGICLFMILHFAETFHDDTGYNRLLSLGVILAVISLIVITALVWLLVTRHLKPLQLLAGSMQRIADGQMEERIKDGGQPDEIGQLQTNFAVMQRALANYLFEMEQKRSTLSRQNDELQAAYEQAQESDNIKTQFLNRMSGQMLQNVESLTALTDTICDHYDELTKAEMMKMQVEMISYTDTVTMLLNKMLHTSKENNAL
;
A
#
# COMPACT_ATOMS: atom_id res chain seq x y z
N MET A 1 -2.57 -11.39 20.05
CA MET A 1 -2.13 -10.91 21.38
C MET A 1 -0.87 -11.68 21.75
N MET A 2 0.18 -11.00 22.22
CA MET A 2 1.38 -11.57 22.86
C MET A 2 2.61 -11.90 21.97
N PHE A 3 3.19 -10.89 21.30
CA PHE A 3 4.64 -10.89 21.06
C PHE A 3 5.32 -10.16 22.22
N ARG A 4 5.99 -10.92 23.09
CA ARG A 4 6.77 -10.39 24.21
C ARG A 4 7.98 -9.61 23.68
N PRO A 5 8.34 -8.47 24.29
CA PRO A 5 9.45 -7.66 23.80
C PRO A 5 10.79 -8.29 24.18
N ILE A 6 11.62 -8.61 23.17
CA ILE A 6 13.02 -9.06 23.31
C ILE A 6 13.96 -7.88 23.70
N SER A 7 13.39 -6.74 24.12
CA SER A 7 14.15 -5.52 24.42
C SER A 7 15.09 -5.67 25.62
N TYR A 8 14.84 -6.61 26.53
CA TYR A 8 15.64 -6.75 27.75
C TYR A 8 16.98 -7.50 27.56
N ILE A 9 17.15 -8.25 26.46
CA ILE A 9 18.38 -9.03 26.20
C ILE A 9 19.46 -8.17 25.51
N ARG A 10 19.08 -7.07 24.85
CA ARG A 10 19.95 -6.34 23.90
C ARG A 10 20.95 -5.39 24.55
N GLN A 11 20.67 -4.88 25.75
CA GLN A 11 21.48 -3.82 26.36
C GLN A 11 22.63 -4.35 27.24
N SER A 12 22.51 -5.57 27.78
CA SER A 12 23.58 -6.21 28.55
C SER A 12 24.60 -6.94 27.68
N LEU A 13 24.26 -7.30 26.44
CA LEU A 13 25.15 -8.03 25.53
C LEU A 13 26.52 -7.37 25.31
N PRO A 14 26.64 -6.06 24.97
CA PRO A 14 27.97 -5.47 24.76
C PRO A 14 28.75 -5.38 26.07
N ILE A 15 28.10 -5.07 27.20
CA ILE A 15 28.75 -4.94 28.51
C ILE A 15 29.19 -6.30 29.03
N GLN A 16 28.34 -7.33 28.92
CA GLN A 16 28.67 -8.70 29.29
C GLN A 16 29.74 -9.29 28.38
N ILE A 17 29.72 -9.05 27.07
CA ILE A 17 30.80 -9.50 26.18
C ILE A 17 32.11 -8.80 26.55
N THR A 18 32.11 -7.48 26.80
CA THR A 18 33.32 -6.80 27.25
C THR A 18 33.80 -7.30 28.61
N LEU A 19 32.88 -7.62 29.53
CA LEU A 19 33.20 -8.13 30.87
C LEU A 19 33.77 -9.55 30.82
N TRP A 20 33.18 -10.43 30.01
CA TRP A 20 33.68 -11.80 29.80
C TRP A 20 35.01 -11.80 29.06
N VAL A 21 35.18 -10.93 28.05
CA VAL A 21 36.44 -10.84 27.30
C VAL A 21 37.55 -10.24 28.15
N VAL A 22 37.27 -9.18 28.94
CA VAL A 22 38.25 -8.65 29.91
C VAL A 22 38.55 -9.69 30.99
N GLY A 23 37.54 -10.42 31.46
CA GLY A 23 37.73 -11.54 32.39
C GLY A 23 38.66 -12.61 31.81
N VAL A 24 38.43 -13.06 30.58
CA VAL A 24 39.27 -14.04 29.89
C VAL A 24 40.67 -13.48 29.65
N ALA A 25 40.80 -12.21 29.27
CA ALA A 25 42.11 -11.57 29.10
C ALA A 25 42.89 -11.50 30.41
N VAL A 26 42.24 -11.13 31.53
CA VAL A 26 42.87 -11.09 32.86
C VAL A 26 43.26 -12.50 33.33
N VAL A 27 42.43 -13.50 33.06
CA VAL A 27 42.75 -14.91 33.37
C VAL A 27 43.93 -15.40 32.53
N ILE A 28 43.97 -15.08 31.23
CA ILE A 28 45.11 -15.42 30.36
C ILE A 28 46.38 -14.71 30.83
N ILE A 29 46.31 -13.40 31.15
CA ILE A 29 47.44 -12.63 31.68
C ILE A 29 47.91 -13.23 33.00
N GLY A 30 46.99 -13.60 33.89
CA GLY A 30 47.28 -14.23 35.17
C GLY A 30 47.94 -15.61 35.02
N ILE A 31 47.43 -16.46 34.12
CA ILE A 31 48.03 -17.77 33.81
C ILE A 31 49.41 -17.59 33.18
N CYS A 32 49.59 -16.60 32.30
CA CYS A 32 50.89 -16.32 31.70
C CYS A 32 51.89 -15.82 32.73
N LEU A 33 51.49 -14.89 33.61
CA LEU A 33 52.34 -14.35 34.66
C LEU A 33 52.68 -15.42 35.71
N PHE A 34 51.72 -16.27 36.05
CA PHE A 34 51.92 -17.44 36.89
C PHE A 34 52.89 -18.44 36.24
N MET A 35 52.70 -18.76 34.96
CA MET A 35 53.57 -19.68 34.23
C MET A 35 54.99 -19.13 34.10
N ILE A 36 55.15 -17.81 33.92
CA ILE A 36 56.46 -17.13 33.89
C ILE A 36 57.14 -17.18 35.26
N LEU A 37 56.41 -16.90 36.35
CA LEU A 37 56.95 -16.93 37.71
C LEU A 37 57.30 -18.36 38.17
N HIS A 38 56.40 -19.31 37.93
CA HIS A 38 56.64 -20.71 38.28
C HIS A 38 57.80 -21.27 37.46
N PHE A 39 57.88 -20.96 36.16
CA PHE A 39 59.00 -21.36 35.33
C PHE A 39 60.33 -20.72 35.77
N ALA A 40 60.30 -19.50 36.30
CA ALA A 40 61.47 -18.84 36.88
C ALA A 40 61.97 -19.53 38.17
N GLU A 41 61.08 -20.06 39.00
CA GLU A 41 61.45 -20.82 40.21
C GLU A 41 61.87 -22.26 39.91
N THR A 42 61.25 -22.92 38.92
CA THR A 42 61.46 -24.36 38.66
C THR A 42 62.78 -24.66 37.92
N PHE A 43 63.53 -23.65 37.48
CA PHE A 43 64.66 -23.80 36.55
C PHE A 43 65.98 -23.19 37.05
N HIS A 44 66.21 -23.22 38.37
CA HIS A 44 67.43 -22.73 39.03
C HIS A 44 68.71 -23.56 38.73
N ASP A 45 68.72 -24.48 37.76
CA ASP A 45 69.95 -25.22 37.44
C ASP A 45 70.16 -25.52 35.93
N ASP A 46 71.44 -25.42 35.54
CA ASP A 46 72.14 -25.75 34.29
C ASP A 46 71.97 -24.94 32.98
N THR A 47 73.11 -24.43 32.51
CA THR A 47 73.32 -23.45 31.43
C THR A 47 73.24 -24.02 30.01
N GLY A 48 72.39 -23.44 29.14
CA GLY A 48 72.47 -23.58 27.67
C GLY A 48 71.12 -23.73 26.97
N TYR A 49 70.39 -24.81 27.24
CA TYR A 49 69.08 -25.11 26.63
C TYR A 49 67.96 -24.16 27.09
N ASN A 50 68.17 -23.48 28.21
CA ASN A 50 67.16 -22.72 28.95
C ASN A 50 66.77 -21.42 28.24
N ARG A 51 67.67 -20.84 27.45
CA ARG A 51 67.37 -19.62 26.69
C ARG A 51 66.43 -19.90 25.53
N LEU A 52 66.55 -21.05 24.88
CA LEU A 52 65.70 -21.39 23.74
C LEU A 52 64.28 -21.75 24.18
N LEU A 53 64.13 -22.50 25.29
CA LEU A 53 62.81 -22.86 25.82
C LEU A 53 62.07 -21.67 26.45
N SER A 54 62.76 -20.81 27.20
CA SER A 54 62.15 -19.59 27.77
C SER A 54 61.68 -18.62 26.68
N LEU A 55 62.46 -18.44 25.60
CA LEU A 55 62.05 -17.64 24.45
C LEU A 55 60.81 -18.25 23.75
N GLY A 56 60.75 -19.56 23.60
CA GLY A 56 59.60 -20.26 23.01
C GLY A 56 58.29 -20.03 23.79
N VAL A 57 58.36 -20.09 25.12
CA VAL A 57 57.21 -19.82 26.01
C VAL A 57 56.76 -18.36 25.93
N ILE A 58 57.70 -17.41 25.97
CA ILE A 58 57.39 -15.98 25.86
C ILE A 58 56.71 -15.69 24.51
N LEU A 59 57.21 -16.28 23.42
CA LEU A 59 56.62 -16.13 22.09
C LEU A 59 55.21 -16.74 22.01
N ALA A 60 54.96 -17.88 22.65
CA ALA A 60 53.63 -18.50 22.71
C ALA A 60 52.62 -17.64 23.51
N VAL A 61 53.07 -17.01 24.60
CA VAL A 61 52.24 -16.07 25.38
C VAL A 61 51.93 -14.82 24.57
N ILE A 62 52.92 -14.24 23.91
CA ILE A 62 52.74 -13.05 23.07
C ILE A 62 51.78 -13.35 21.92
N SER A 63 51.93 -14.49 21.25
CA SER A 63 51.06 -14.86 20.14
C SER A 63 49.61 -15.04 20.60
N LEU A 64 49.38 -15.61 21.77
CA LEU A 64 48.04 -15.75 22.37
C LEU A 64 47.40 -14.38 22.67
N ILE A 65 48.17 -13.44 23.22
CA ILE A 65 47.70 -12.07 23.48
C ILE A 65 47.34 -11.36 22.18
N VAL A 66 48.19 -11.48 21.15
CA VAL A 66 47.96 -10.85 19.83
C VAL A 66 46.72 -11.42 19.16
N ILE A 67 46.52 -12.75 19.18
CA ILE A 67 45.32 -13.39 18.62
C ILE A 67 44.06 -12.89 19.34
N THR A 68 44.09 -12.82 20.67
CA THR A 68 42.95 -12.36 21.48
C THR A 68 42.61 -10.89 21.17
N ALA A 69 43.63 -10.03 21.05
CA ALA A 69 43.45 -8.62 20.69
C ALA A 69 42.90 -8.45 19.27
N LEU A 70 43.38 -9.26 18.30
CA LEU A 70 42.91 -9.24 16.92
C LEU A 70 41.43 -9.64 16.83
N VAL A 71 41.04 -10.72 17.50
CA VAL A 71 39.64 -11.18 17.55
C VAL A 71 38.75 -10.09 18.16
N TRP A 72 39.19 -9.46 19.25
CA TRP A 72 38.45 -8.37 19.89
C TRP A 72 38.23 -7.17 18.96
N LEU A 73 39.28 -6.76 18.23
CA LEU A 73 39.20 -5.66 17.27
C LEU A 73 38.23 -5.98 16.13
N LEU A 74 38.30 -7.20 15.59
CA LEU A 74 37.42 -7.63 14.50
C LEU A 74 35.93 -7.65 14.93
N VAL A 75 35.64 -8.18 16.12
CA VAL A 75 34.26 -8.27 16.63
C VAL A 75 33.66 -6.89 16.86
N THR A 76 34.39 -6.01 17.53
CA THR A 76 33.87 -4.69 17.90
C THR A 76 33.74 -3.74 16.71
N ARG A 77 34.65 -3.83 15.73
CA ARG A 77 34.66 -2.94 14.57
C ARG A 77 33.69 -3.38 13.46
N HIS A 78 33.56 -4.68 13.20
CA HIS A 78 32.79 -5.15 12.04
C HIS A 78 31.37 -5.66 12.38
N LEU A 79 31.12 -6.29 13.53
CA LEU A 79 29.78 -6.85 13.83
C LEU A 79 28.79 -5.82 14.40
N LYS A 80 29.28 -4.80 15.11
CA LYS A 80 28.42 -3.75 15.69
C LYS A 80 27.60 -2.96 14.66
N PRO A 81 28.15 -2.48 13.52
CA PRO A 81 27.35 -1.78 12.52
C PRO A 81 26.29 -2.70 11.88
N LEU A 82 26.56 -4.00 11.73
CA LEU A 82 25.60 -4.97 11.19
C LEU A 82 24.36 -5.12 12.07
N GLN A 83 24.54 -5.16 13.40
CA GLN A 83 23.42 -5.28 14.34
C GLN A 83 22.54 -4.03 14.36
N LEU A 84 23.14 -2.85 14.22
CA LEU A 84 22.39 -1.60 14.13
C LEU A 84 21.57 -1.54 12.83
N LEU A 85 22.18 -1.91 11.70
CA LEU A 85 21.49 -2.02 10.41
C LEU A 85 20.31 -2.99 10.46
N ALA A 86 20.52 -4.19 11.01
CA ALA A 86 19.45 -5.17 11.17
C ALA A 86 18.30 -4.64 12.03
N GLY A 87 18.62 -3.87 13.09
CA GLY A 87 17.62 -3.18 13.91
C GLY A 87 16.82 -2.13 13.13
N SER A 88 17.48 -1.30 12.33
CA SER A 88 16.82 -0.31 11.47
C SER A 88 15.93 -0.97 10.42
N MET A 89 16.38 -2.08 9.84
CA MET A 89 15.62 -2.82 8.83
C MET A 89 14.35 -3.46 9.41
N GLN A 90 14.42 -4.00 10.63
CA GLN A 90 13.24 -4.51 11.31
C GLN A 90 12.21 -3.39 11.54
N ARG A 91 12.65 -2.20 11.94
CA ARG A 91 11.75 -1.06 12.13
C ARG A 91 11.10 -0.58 10.83
N ILE A 92 11.84 -0.59 9.73
CA ILE A 92 11.30 -0.30 8.40
C ILE A 92 10.25 -1.36 8.00
N ALA A 93 10.50 -2.64 8.31
CA ALA A 93 9.53 -3.72 8.09
C ALA A 93 8.28 -3.59 8.96
N ASP A 94 8.42 -3.07 10.17
CA ASP A 94 7.31 -2.75 11.08
C ASP A 94 6.58 -1.44 10.70
N GLY A 95 6.94 -0.81 9.57
CA GLY A 95 6.31 0.40 9.03
C GLY A 95 6.85 1.72 9.60
N GLN A 96 7.87 1.68 10.46
CA GLN A 96 8.48 2.86 11.08
C GLN A 96 9.64 3.38 10.21
N MET A 97 9.32 4.27 9.26
CA MET A 97 10.32 4.84 8.33
C MET A 97 10.90 6.20 8.76
N GLU A 98 10.63 6.66 9.99
CA GLU A 98 11.05 7.98 10.47
C GLU A 98 12.58 8.14 10.55
N GLU A 99 13.31 7.04 10.79
CA GLU A 99 14.76 7.08 10.89
C GLU A 99 15.41 6.66 9.57
N ARG A 100 16.08 7.62 8.92
CA ARG A 100 16.87 7.36 7.72
C ARG A 100 18.12 6.57 8.06
N ILE A 101 18.38 5.51 7.32
CA ILE A 101 19.68 4.84 7.33
C ILE A 101 20.70 5.86 6.80
N LYS A 102 21.70 6.19 7.62
CA LYS A 102 22.80 7.08 7.19
C LYS A 102 23.58 6.40 6.08
N ASP A 103 23.89 7.12 5.01
CA ASP A 103 24.75 6.61 3.94
C ASP A 103 26.12 6.24 4.54
N GLY A 104 26.65 5.09 4.13
CA GLY A 104 27.86 4.52 4.72
C GLY A 104 29.07 5.40 4.45
N GLY A 105 29.58 6.07 5.49
CA GLY A 105 30.72 6.99 5.36
C GLY A 105 32.08 6.31 5.19
N GLN A 106 32.16 4.98 5.31
CA GLN A 106 33.40 4.21 5.09
C GLN A 106 33.28 3.39 3.79
N PRO A 107 34.32 3.38 2.93
CA PRO A 107 34.34 2.60 1.68
C PRO A 107 34.66 1.13 1.94
N ASP A 108 34.02 0.53 2.95
CA ASP A 108 34.10 -0.90 3.24
C ASP A 108 32.83 -1.62 2.75
N GLU A 109 32.83 -2.95 2.77
CA GLU A 109 31.69 -3.78 2.37
C GLU A 109 30.44 -3.46 3.21
N ILE A 110 30.64 -3.02 4.46
CA ILE A 110 29.57 -2.63 5.36
C ILE A 110 28.95 -1.30 4.93
N GLY A 111 29.75 -0.31 4.52
CA GLY A 111 29.28 0.96 3.99
C GLY A 111 28.55 0.82 2.66
N GLN A 112 28.99 -0.09 1.79
CA GLN A 112 28.24 -0.47 0.59
C GLN A 112 26.89 -1.08 0.95
N LEU A 113 26.84 -1.98 1.93
CA LEU A 113 25.59 -2.56 2.42
C LEU A 113 24.65 -1.50 3.02
N GLN A 114 25.17 -0.56 3.81
CA GLN A 114 24.41 0.58 4.34
C GLN A 114 23.78 1.41 3.23
N THR A 115 24.57 1.71 2.19
CA THR A 115 24.11 2.48 1.03
C THR A 115 23.00 1.74 0.28
N ASN A 116 23.15 0.44 0.05
CA ASN A 116 22.13 -0.37 -0.62
C ASN A 116 20.83 -0.42 0.19
N PHE A 117 20.91 -0.53 1.51
CA PHE A 117 19.73 -0.46 2.36
C PHE A 117 19.08 0.93 2.37
N ALA A 118 19.86 2.00 2.35
CA ALA A 118 19.33 3.37 2.25
C ALA A 118 18.61 3.59 0.90
N VAL A 119 19.12 3.03 -0.19
CA VAL A 119 18.45 3.04 -1.50
C VAL A 119 17.14 2.26 -1.44
N MET A 120 17.13 1.08 -0.82
CA MET A 120 15.91 0.27 -0.67
C MET A 120 14.85 0.99 0.18
N GLN A 121 15.25 1.65 1.28
CA GLN A 121 14.34 2.45 2.10
C GLN A 121 13.69 3.57 1.29
N ARG A 122 14.46 4.28 0.46
CA ARG A 122 13.94 5.34 -0.43
C ARG A 122 12.99 4.79 -1.49
N ALA A 123 13.35 3.67 -2.12
CA ALA A 123 12.49 3.02 -3.13
C ALA A 123 11.15 2.58 -2.53
N LEU A 124 11.16 2.02 -1.32
CA LEU A 124 9.94 1.59 -0.64
C LEU A 124 9.06 2.79 -0.24
N ALA A 125 9.65 3.88 0.24
CA ALA A 125 8.91 5.11 0.56
C ALA A 125 8.23 5.69 -0.69
N ASN A 126 8.94 5.74 -1.82
CA ASN A 126 8.38 6.20 -3.09
C ASN A 126 7.24 5.29 -3.57
N TYR A 127 7.41 3.97 -3.46
CA TYR A 127 6.38 3.00 -3.84
C TYR A 127 5.09 3.19 -3.02
N LEU A 128 5.21 3.43 -1.71
CA LEU A 128 4.06 3.71 -0.85
C LEU A 128 3.35 5.01 -1.26
N PHE A 129 4.11 6.06 -1.56
CA PHE A 129 3.55 7.34 -2.02
C PHE A 129 2.81 7.19 -3.35
N GLU A 130 3.41 6.51 -4.34
CA GLU A 130 2.75 6.24 -5.63
C GLU A 130 1.47 5.40 -5.46
N MET A 131 1.50 4.43 -4.55
CA MET A 131 0.35 3.57 -4.26
C MET A 131 -0.80 4.37 -3.64
N GLU A 132 -0.52 5.31 -2.74
CA GLU A 132 -1.51 6.20 -2.16
C GLU A 132 -2.09 7.16 -3.19
N GLN A 133 -1.25 7.71 -4.08
CA GLN A 133 -1.70 8.55 -5.20
C GLN A 133 -2.63 7.79 -6.16
N LYS A 134 -2.28 6.55 -6.51
CA LYS A 134 -3.13 5.68 -7.34
C LYS A 134 -4.46 5.37 -6.65
N ARG A 135 -4.46 5.08 -5.35
CA ARG A 135 -5.70 4.87 -4.58
C ARG A 135 -6.59 6.11 -4.59
N SER A 136 -6.02 7.29 -4.38
CA SER A 136 -6.75 8.56 -4.43
C SER A 136 -7.37 8.80 -5.81
N THR A 137 -6.60 8.55 -6.88
CA THR A 137 -7.08 8.70 -8.26
C THR A 137 -8.19 7.71 -8.59
N LEU A 138 -8.03 6.44 -8.19
CA LEU A 138 -9.07 5.41 -8.37
C LEU A 138 -10.34 5.74 -7.59
N SER A 139 -10.22 6.26 -6.36
CA SER A 139 -11.38 6.72 -5.58
C SER A 139 -12.12 7.82 -6.32
N ARG A 140 -11.40 8.85 -6.80
CA ARG A 140 -11.99 9.96 -7.54
C ARG A 140 -12.67 9.50 -8.83
N GLN A 141 -12.05 8.59 -9.57
CA GLN A 141 -12.64 8.00 -10.78
C GLN A 141 -13.89 7.18 -10.48
N ASN A 142 -13.92 6.47 -9.35
CA ASN A 142 -15.09 5.73 -8.91
C ASN A 142 -16.24 6.69 -8.57
N ASP A 143 -15.96 7.75 -7.83
CA ASP A 143 -16.96 8.79 -7.50
C ASP A 143 -17.51 9.47 -8.76
N GLU A 144 -16.64 9.81 -9.72
CA GLU A 144 -17.04 10.38 -11.02
C GLU A 144 -17.90 9.39 -11.83
N LEU A 145 -17.51 8.11 -11.87
CA LEU A 145 -18.26 7.06 -12.57
C LEU A 145 -19.62 6.82 -11.94
N GLN A 146 -19.70 6.80 -10.60
CA GLN A 146 -20.93 6.64 -9.85
C GLN A 146 -21.90 7.79 -10.13
N ALA A 147 -21.40 9.04 -10.10
CA ALA A 147 -22.20 10.21 -10.44
C ALA A 147 -22.71 10.17 -11.89
N ALA A 148 -21.87 9.76 -12.85
CA ALA A 148 -22.28 9.59 -14.24
C ALA A 148 -23.32 8.48 -14.41
N TYR A 149 -23.19 7.39 -13.66
CA TYR A 149 -24.14 6.27 -13.66
C TYR A 149 -25.50 6.70 -13.10
N GLU A 150 -25.52 7.43 -11.98
CA GLU A 150 -26.75 7.97 -11.39
C GLU A 150 -27.47 8.93 -12.37
N GLN A 151 -26.72 9.82 -13.03
CA GLN A 151 -27.28 10.73 -14.02
C GLN A 151 -27.85 9.98 -15.24
N ALA A 152 -27.15 8.94 -15.73
CA ALA A 152 -27.65 8.11 -16.83
C ALA A 152 -28.93 7.37 -16.44
N GLN A 153 -28.98 6.81 -15.23
CA GLN A 153 -30.16 6.13 -14.71
C GLN A 153 -31.35 7.09 -14.53
N GLU A 154 -31.11 8.31 -14.04
CA GLU A 154 -32.15 9.33 -13.93
C GLU A 154 -32.71 9.72 -15.31
N SER A 155 -31.83 9.91 -16.31
CA SER A 155 -32.22 10.18 -17.70
C SER A 155 -33.09 9.05 -18.27
N ASP A 156 -32.69 7.79 -18.07
CA ASP A 156 -33.45 6.62 -18.51
C ASP A 156 -34.83 6.51 -17.83
N ASN A 157 -34.89 6.83 -16.54
CA ASN A 157 -36.15 6.88 -15.79
C ASN A 157 -37.07 7.97 -16.32
N ILE A 158 -36.56 9.18 -16.54
CA ILE A 158 -37.32 10.31 -17.11
C ILE A 158 -37.83 9.95 -18.51
N LYS A 159 -36.98 9.34 -19.34
CA LYS A 159 -37.34 8.88 -20.68
C LYS A 159 -38.46 7.84 -20.65
N THR A 160 -38.34 6.86 -19.76
CA THR A 160 -39.37 5.81 -19.59
C THR A 160 -40.70 6.41 -19.14
N GLN A 161 -40.69 7.32 -18.16
CA GLN A 161 -41.89 8.02 -17.70
C GLN A 161 -42.51 8.89 -18.80
N PHE A 162 -41.69 9.60 -19.56
CA PHE A 162 -42.14 10.41 -20.69
C PHE A 162 -42.84 9.55 -21.73
N LEU A 163 -42.21 8.47 -22.20
CA LEU A 163 -42.78 7.56 -23.19
C LEU A 163 -44.10 6.96 -22.71
N ASN A 164 -44.13 6.43 -21.49
CA ASN A 164 -45.36 5.87 -20.90
C ASN A 164 -46.49 6.90 -20.84
N ARG A 165 -46.19 8.14 -20.43
CA ARG A 165 -47.20 9.20 -20.33
C ARG A 165 -47.73 9.62 -21.69
N MET A 166 -46.86 9.80 -22.68
CA MET A 166 -47.29 10.19 -24.02
C MET A 166 -48.10 9.07 -24.69
N SER A 167 -47.66 7.82 -24.58
CA SER A 167 -48.42 6.66 -25.08
C SER A 167 -49.79 6.54 -24.42
N GLY A 168 -49.88 6.72 -23.09
CA GLY A 168 -51.17 6.69 -22.39
C GLY A 168 -52.13 7.79 -22.85
N GLN A 169 -51.64 9.02 -23.02
CA GLN A 169 -52.47 10.13 -23.52
C GLN A 169 -52.92 9.93 -24.96
N MET A 170 -52.05 9.39 -25.82
CA MET A 170 -52.43 9.05 -27.19
C MET A 170 -53.52 7.97 -27.22
N LEU A 171 -53.38 6.93 -26.41
CA LEU A 171 -54.35 5.85 -26.33
C LEU A 171 -55.72 6.38 -25.86
N GLN A 172 -55.76 7.24 -24.84
CA GLN A 172 -56.98 7.90 -24.38
C GLN A 172 -57.64 8.77 -25.46
N ASN A 173 -56.85 9.51 -26.25
CA ASN A 173 -57.39 10.33 -27.35
C ASN A 173 -57.92 9.46 -28.48
N VAL A 174 -57.26 8.33 -28.79
CA VAL A 174 -57.75 7.35 -29.78
C VAL A 174 -59.04 6.70 -29.30
N GLU A 175 -59.13 6.30 -28.03
CA GLU A 175 -60.38 5.78 -27.44
C GLU A 175 -61.52 6.79 -27.54
N SER A 176 -61.24 8.07 -27.28
CA SER A 176 -62.23 9.15 -27.40
C SER A 176 -62.66 9.35 -28.87
N LEU A 177 -61.72 9.28 -29.83
CA LEU A 177 -62.03 9.33 -31.26
C LEU A 177 -62.93 8.18 -31.71
N THR A 178 -62.63 6.95 -31.26
CA THR A 178 -63.45 5.77 -31.56
C THR A 178 -64.85 5.95 -30.98
N ALA A 179 -64.99 6.38 -29.72
CA ALA A 179 -66.29 6.61 -29.09
C ALA A 179 -67.13 7.68 -29.81
N LEU A 180 -66.51 8.79 -30.23
CA LEU A 180 -67.19 9.80 -31.03
C LEU A 180 -67.63 9.25 -32.40
N THR A 181 -66.76 8.47 -33.05
CA THR A 181 -67.07 7.84 -34.35
C THR A 181 -68.24 6.87 -34.23
N ASP A 182 -68.24 6.01 -33.21
CA ASP A 182 -69.34 5.08 -32.92
C ASP A 182 -70.64 5.83 -32.65
N THR A 183 -70.60 6.92 -31.88
CA THR A 183 -71.77 7.77 -31.61
C THR A 183 -72.34 8.36 -32.90
N ILE A 184 -71.49 8.86 -33.80
CA ILE A 184 -71.91 9.39 -35.10
C ILE A 184 -72.52 8.29 -35.95
N CYS A 185 -71.93 7.10 -35.98
CA CYS A 185 -72.41 5.98 -36.78
C CYS A 185 -73.76 5.44 -36.28
N ASP A 186 -73.91 5.30 -34.96
CA ASP A 186 -75.10 4.68 -34.35
C ASP A 186 -76.30 5.64 -34.25
N HIS A 187 -76.04 6.94 -34.08
CA HIS A 187 -77.09 7.95 -33.84
C HIS A 187 -77.15 9.01 -34.95
N TYR A 188 -76.67 8.68 -36.16
CA TYR A 188 -76.55 9.61 -37.29
C TYR A 188 -77.86 10.36 -37.62
N ASP A 189 -78.98 9.64 -37.62
CA ASP A 189 -80.30 10.20 -37.99
C ASP A 189 -80.91 11.07 -36.88
N GLU A 190 -80.42 10.94 -35.63
CA GLU A 190 -80.91 11.66 -34.45
C GLU A 190 -80.08 12.91 -34.11
N LEU A 191 -78.86 13.01 -34.66
CA LEU A 191 -77.94 14.11 -34.41
C LEU A 191 -78.31 15.36 -35.22
N THR A 192 -78.37 16.50 -34.54
CA THR A 192 -78.49 17.79 -35.25
C THR A 192 -77.19 18.15 -35.95
N LYS A 193 -77.31 18.96 -37.02
CA LYS A 193 -76.13 19.50 -37.73
C LYS A 193 -75.15 20.24 -36.81
N ALA A 194 -75.65 20.88 -35.76
CA ALA A 194 -74.82 21.57 -34.77
C ALA A 194 -74.03 20.59 -33.89
N GLU A 195 -74.64 19.48 -33.46
CA GLU A 195 -73.98 18.42 -32.68
C GLU A 195 -72.93 17.69 -33.52
N MET A 196 -73.24 17.35 -34.78
CA MET A 196 -72.26 16.80 -35.72
C MET A 196 -71.07 17.73 -35.93
N MET A 197 -71.32 19.04 -36.11
CA MET A 197 -70.25 20.01 -36.30
C MET A 197 -69.36 20.13 -35.06
N LYS A 198 -69.95 20.11 -33.85
CA LYS A 198 -69.19 20.12 -32.60
C LYS A 198 -68.32 18.87 -32.46
N MET A 199 -68.89 17.70 -32.72
CA MET A 199 -68.19 16.42 -32.61
C MET A 199 -67.06 16.29 -33.63
N GLN A 200 -67.26 16.79 -34.85
CA GLN A 200 -66.21 16.86 -35.88
C GLN A 200 -65.04 17.75 -35.45
N VAL A 201 -65.32 18.90 -34.81
CA VAL A 201 -64.26 19.79 -34.27
C VAL A 201 -63.48 19.07 -33.16
N GLU A 202 -64.15 18.34 -32.26
CA GLU A 202 -63.49 17.54 -31.22
C GLU A 202 -62.63 16.42 -31.83
N MET A 203 -63.11 15.72 -32.86
CA MET A 203 -62.33 14.70 -33.56
C MET A 203 -61.08 15.26 -34.23
N ILE A 204 -61.18 16.42 -34.91
CA ILE A 204 -60.01 17.08 -35.50
C ILE A 204 -59.02 17.43 -34.39
N SER A 205 -59.50 17.97 -33.27
CA SER A 205 -58.64 18.31 -32.12
C SER A 205 -57.91 17.11 -31.51
N TYR A 206 -58.59 15.97 -31.32
CA TYR A 206 -57.93 14.75 -30.83
C TYR A 206 -56.92 14.19 -31.84
N THR A 207 -57.25 14.24 -33.14
CA THR A 207 -56.35 13.81 -34.23
C THR A 207 -55.08 14.66 -34.28
N ASP A 208 -55.22 15.98 -34.16
CA ASP A 208 -54.10 16.92 -34.07
C ASP A 208 -53.24 16.63 -32.84
N THR A 209 -53.88 16.36 -31.69
CA THR A 209 -53.19 16.05 -30.44
C THR A 209 -52.39 14.75 -30.55
N VAL A 210 -52.98 13.66 -31.07
CA VAL A 210 -52.28 12.38 -31.30
C VAL A 210 -51.10 12.58 -32.24
N THR A 211 -51.28 13.33 -33.32
CA THR A 211 -50.22 13.61 -34.31
C THR A 211 -49.07 14.41 -33.69
N MET A 212 -49.40 15.42 -32.87
CA MET A 212 -48.42 16.20 -32.12
C MET A 212 -47.61 15.32 -31.15
N LEU A 213 -48.29 14.47 -30.38
CA LEU A 213 -47.65 13.56 -29.41
C LEU A 213 -46.76 12.52 -30.11
N LEU A 214 -47.22 11.96 -31.23
CA LEU A 214 -46.45 11.01 -32.03
C LEU A 214 -45.20 11.65 -32.63
N ASN A 215 -45.32 12.87 -33.14
CA ASN A 215 -44.18 13.62 -33.66
C ASN A 215 -43.17 13.95 -32.54
N LYS A 216 -43.67 14.32 -31.35
CA LYS A 216 -42.83 14.57 -30.17
C LYS A 216 -42.07 13.31 -29.74
N MET A 217 -42.71 12.14 -29.71
CA MET A 217 -42.02 10.87 -29.42
C MET A 217 -40.97 10.51 -30.48
N LEU A 218 -41.27 10.72 -31.77
CA LEU A 218 -40.32 10.47 -32.86
C LEU A 218 -39.09 11.37 -32.77
N HIS A 219 -39.28 12.65 -32.44
CA HIS A 219 -38.17 13.57 -32.21
C HIS A 219 -37.30 13.11 -31.04
N THR A 220 -37.89 12.82 -29.87
CA THR A 220 -37.15 12.32 -28.71
C THR A 220 -36.45 10.98 -28.98
N SER A 221 -36.99 10.13 -29.84
CA SER A 221 -36.34 8.87 -30.24
C SER A 221 -35.14 9.11 -31.17
N LYS A 222 -35.26 10.02 -32.15
CA LYS A 222 -34.17 10.35 -33.08
C LYS A 222 -33.00 11.04 -32.40
N GLU A 223 -33.27 11.97 -31.49
CA GLU A 223 -32.25 12.72 -30.75
C GLU A 223 -31.38 11.79 -29.89
N ASN A 224 -31.95 10.67 -29.42
CA ASN A 224 -31.25 9.68 -28.58
C ASN A 224 -30.42 8.65 -29.36
N ASN A 225 -30.58 8.51 -30.68
CA ASN A 225 -29.79 7.57 -31.49
C ASN A 225 -28.53 8.20 -32.10
N ALA A 226 -28.28 9.49 -31.83
CA ALA A 226 -27.15 10.26 -32.37
C ALA A 226 -25.98 10.43 -31.39
N LEU A 227 -26.09 9.88 -30.17
CA LEU A 227 -25.06 9.79 -29.14
C LEU A 227 -24.61 8.32 -29.00
#